data_AF-A0AAV7H6R3-F1
#
_entry.id   AF-A0AAV7H6R3-F1
#
_cell.length_a   1.000
_cell.length_b   1.000
_cell.length_c   1.000
_cell.angle_alpha   90.00
_cell.angle_beta   90.00
_cell.angle_gamma   90.00
#
_symmetry.space_group_name_H-M   'P 1'
#
loop_
_entity.id
_entity.type
_entity.pdbx_description
1 polymer ?
#
loop_
_entity_poly.entity_id
_entity_poly.type
_entity_poly.pdbx_seq_one_letter_code
_entity_poly.pdbx_strand_id
1 'polypeptide(L)'
;MSKKFLLVLDHIRGEEEGRHNRKWENVLAPLSCGDLGIKILISTQTDSVTLTFAKIIKKEEIVKLAGLNDSECLQLLNPHTFAGVKNPR
;
A
#
# COMPACT_ATOMS: atom_id res chain seq x y z
N MET A 1 -24.49 4.78 -15.05
CA MET A 1 -23.05 4.48 -15.20
C MET A 1 -22.45 4.34 -13.80
N SER A 2 -21.95 3.16 -13.41
CA SER A 2 -21.15 3.05 -12.18
C SER A 2 -19.77 3.66 -12.45
N LYS A 3 -19.32 4.58 -11.60
CA LYS A 3 -17.97 5.16 -11.71
C LYS A 3 -17.00 4.24 -10.99
N LYS A 4 -15.90 3.89 -11.66
CA LYS A 4 -14.80 3.10 -11.07
C LYS A 4 -13.83 4.03 -10.37
N PHE A 5 -13.36 3.66 -9.19
CA PHE A 5 -12.41 4.44 -8.41
C PHE A 5 -11.34 3.55 -7.78
N LEU A 6 -10.15 4.11 -7.56
CA LEU A 6 -9.08 3.51 -6.78
C LEU A 6 -8.88 4.37 -5.53
N LEU A 7 -9.06 3.76 -4.36
CA LEU A 7 -8.75 4.39 -3.07
C LEU A 7 -7.38 3.91 -2.60
N VAL A 8 -6.43 4.85 -2.45
CA VAL A 8 -5.09 4.56 -1.93
C VAL A 8 -4.98 5.12 -0.52
N LEU A 9 -4.74 4.24 0.45
CA LEU A 9 -4.48 4.58 1.84
C LEU A 9 -2.99 4.36 2.10
N ASP A 10 -2.21 5.43 2.01
CA ASP A 10 -0.76 5.35 2.12
C ASP A 10 -0.28 5.46 3.59
N HIS A 11 0.67 4.60 3.94
CA HIS A 11 1.40 4.61 5.21
C HIS A 11 0.51 4.52 6.46
N ILE A 12 -0.49 3.64 6.43
CA ILE A 12 -1.35 3.40 7.59
C ILE A 12 -0.52 2.80 8.72
N ARG A 13 -0.51 3.49 9.87
CA ARG A 13 0.13 3.04 11.11
C ARG A 13 -0.92 2.63 12.12
N GLY A 14 -0.63 1.58 12.88
CA GLY A 14 -1.48 1.15 13.98
C GLY A 14 -1.25 2.06 15.18
N GLU A 15 -2.26 2.82 15.58
CA GLU A 15 -2.31 3.41 16.92
C GLU A 15 -3.29 2.61 17.79
N GLU A 16 -2.84 2.30 19.00
CA GLU A 16 -3.47 1.52 20.07
C GLU A 16 -4.63 0.60 19.66
N GLU A 17 -4.30 -0.70 19.65
CA GLU A 17 -5.22 -1.81 19.44
C GLU A 17 -6.57 -1.59 20.15
N GLY A 18 -7.65 -1.60 19.35
CA GLY A 18 -9.03 -1.74 19.84
C GLY A 18 -9.96 -0.56 19.60
N ARG A 19 -9.51 0.70 19.61
CA ARG A 19 -10.43 1.86 19.49
C ARG A 19 -10.77 2.29 18.07
N HIS A 20 -9.86 2.08 17.11
CA HIS A 20 -10.04 2.59 15.74
C HIS A 20 -10.44 1.52 14.71
N ASN A 21 -10.41 0.23 15.06
CA ASN A 21 -10.81 -0.87 14.15
C ASN A 21 -12.26 -0.69 13.66
N ARG A 22 -13.16 -0.30 14.57
CA ARG A 22 -14.56 0.01 14.21
C ARG A 22 -14.70 1.22 13.29
N LYS A 23 -13.80 2.21 13.38
CA LYS A 23 -13.83 3.38 12.49
C LYS A 23 -13.44 2.98 11.07
N TRP A 24 -12.41 2.15 10.92
CA TRP A 24 -12.00 1.62 9.62
C TRP A 24 -13.05 0.69 9.02
N GLU A 25 -13.69 -0.15 9.83
CA GLU A 25 -14.80 -0.98 9.39
C GLU A 25 -15.96 -0.14 8.84
N ASN A 26 -16.35 0.94 9.52
CA ASN A 26 -17.41 1.85 9.04
C ASN A 26 -17.09 2.48 7.68
N VAL A 27 -15.81 2.72 7.37
CA VAL A 27 -15.39 3.31 6.09
C VAL A 27 -15.25 2.25 5.02
N LEU A 28 -14.65 1.10 5.34
CA LEU A 28 -14.24 0.11 4.36
C LEU A 28 -15.32 -0.95 4.07
N ALA A 29 -16.16 -1.30 5.03
CA ALA A 29 -17.21 -2.30 4.80
C ALA A 29 -18.18 -1.89 3.67
N PRO A 30 -18.62 -0.62 3.57
CA PRO A 30 -19.43 -0.18 2.43
C PRO A 30 -18.69 -0.21 1.10
N LEU A 31 -17.38 0.02 1.10
CA LEU A 31 -16.54 0.04 -0.10
C LEU A 31 -16.15 -1.37 -0.57
N SER A 32 -16.12 -2.33 0.36
CA SER A 32 -15.80 -3.73 0.12
C SER A 32 -17.03 -4.55 -0.30
N CYS A 33 -18.24 -4.02 -0.07
CA CYS A 33 -19.50 -4.67 -0.38
C CYS A 33 -20.03 -4.24 -1.77
N GLY A 34 -19.92 -5.14 -2.75
CA GLY A 34 -20.61 -5.03 -4.05
C GLY A 34 -19.73 -4.89 -5.29
N ASP A 35 -20.38 -4.91 -6.46
CA ASP A 35 -19.77 -4.72 -7.80
C ASP A 35 -19.46 -3.24 -8.12
N LEU A 36 -19.12 -2.44 -7.10
CA LEU A 36 -18.89 -1.00 -7.23
C LEU A 36 -17.68 -0.66 -8.12
N GLY A 37 -16.91 -1.66 -8.57
CA GLY A 37 -15.70 -1.46 -9.38
C GLY A 37 -14.63 -0.65 -8.65
N ILE A 38 -14.72 -0.60 -7.32
CA ILE A 38 -13.78 0.08 -6.43
C ILE A 38 -12.64 -0.88 -6.13
N LYS A 39 -11.40 -0.38 -6.24
CA LYS A 39 -10.22 -1.07 -5.73
C LYS A 39 -9.65 -0.28 -4.57
N ILE A 40 -9.18 -0.98 -3.54
CA ILE A 40 -8.57 -0.38 -2.36
C ILE A 40 -7.14 -0.89 -2.29
N LEU A 41 -6.19 0.04 -2.26
CA LEU A 41 -4.77 -0.26 -2.04
C LEU A 41 -4.36 0.36 -0.71
N ILE A 42 -3.75 -0.45 0.15
CA ILE A 42 -3.31 -0.03 1.47
C ILE A 42 -1.82 -0.33 1.57
N SER A 43 -1.01 0.69 1.86
CA SER A 43 0.40 0.52 2.18
C SER A 43 0.59 0.69 3.69
N THR A 44 1.35 -0.22 4.29
CA THR A 44 1.66 -0.17 5.73
C THR A 44 3.02 -0.82 5.98
N GLN A 45 3.70 -0.38 7.04
CA GLN A 45 4.94 -0.97 7.51
C GLN A 45 4.70 -2.02 8.60
N THR A 46 3.47 -2.17 9.09
CA THR A 46 3.17 -2.93 10.31
C THR A 46 2.27 -4.12 10.00
N ASP A 47 2.76 -5.33 10.26
CA ASP A 47 2.02 -6.57 10.01
C ASP A 47 0.68 -6.63 10.79
N SER A 48 0.60 -6.05 11.99
CA SER A 48 -0.65 -5.99 12.77
C SER A 48 -1.76 -5.18 12.09
N VAL A 49 -1.38 -4.12 11.37
CA VAL A 49 -2.30 -3.33 10.54
C VAL A 49 -2.76 -4.19 9.37
N THR A 50 -1.84 -4.83 8.65
CA THR A 50 -2.18 -5.74 7.54
C THR A 50 -3.22 -6.77 7.96
N LEU A 51 -2.99 -7.48 9.08
CA LEU A 51 -3.91 -8.49 9.61
C LEU A 51 -5.26 -7.93 10.06
N THR A 52 -5.32 -6.66 10.48
CA THR A 52 -6.57 -6.01 10.86
C THR A 52 -7.42 -5.70 9.63
N PHE A 53 -6.82 -5.13 8.58
CA PHE A 53 -7.53 -4.76 7.36
C PHE A 53 -7.91 -5.98 6.52
N ALA A 54 -7.08 -7.03 6.52
CA ALA A 54 -7.39 -8.37 6.01
C ALA A 54 -8.78 -8.86 6.48
N LYS A 55 -9.03 -8.77 7.80
CA LYS A 55 -10.29 -9.19 8.43
C LYS A 55 -11.48 -8.32 8.00
N ILE A 56 -11.27 -7.03 7.78
CA ILE A 56 -12.34 -6.08 7.42
C ILE A 56 -12.75 -6.24 5.95
N ILE A 57 -11.78 -6.33 5.04
CA ILE A 57 -12.02 -6.31 3.59
C ILE A 57 -12.41 -7.69 3.05
N LYS A 58 -12.07 -8.79 3.75
CA LYS A 58 -12.41 -10.20 3.44
C LYS A 58 -11.94 -10.74 2.06
N LYS A 59 -11.43 -9.88 1.19
CA LYS A 59 -10.89 -10.20 -0.14
C LYS A 59 -9.50 -9.60 -0.23
N GLU A 60 -8.47 -10.44 -0.15
CA GLU A 60 -7.09 -9.95 -0.01
C GLU A 60 -6.12 -10.57 -1.00
N GLU A 61 -5.26 -9.72 -1.52
CA GLU A 61 -3.94 -10.08 -2.03
C GLU A 61 -2.95 -9.25 -1.20
N ILE A 62 -2.24 -9.91 -0.28
CA ILE A 62 -1.23 -9.25 0.55
C ILE A 62 0.10 -9.33 -0.20
N VAL A 63 0.66 -8.16 -0.54
CA VAL A 63 1.98 -8.06 -1.17
C VAL A 63 2.98 -7.56 -0.14
N LYS A 64 3.95 -8.40 0.22
CA LYS A 64 5.07 -8.01 1.08
C LYS A 64 6.18 -7.42 0.22
N LEU A 65 6.42 -6.13 0.36
CA LEU A 65 7.55 -5.47 -0.29
C LEU A 65 8.83 -5.82 0.46
N ALA A 66 9.76 -6.48 -0.22
CA ALA A 66 11.12 -6.67 0.24
C ALA A 66 12.00 -5.51 -0.20
N GLY A 67 13.06 -5.25 0.56
CA GLY A 67 14.12 -4.36 0.11
C GLY A 67 14.80 -4.91 -1.14
N LEU A 68 15.39 -4.02 -1.91
CA LEU A 68 16.19 -4.35 -3.08
C LEU A 68 17.56 -4.88 -2.65
N ASN A 69 18.14 -5.77 -3.43
CA ASN A 69 19.53 -6.19 -3.22
C ASN A 69 20.52 -5.10 -3.68
N ASP A 70 21.79 -5.22 -3.29
CA ASP A 70 22.81 -4.21 -3.58
C ASP A 70 22.95 -3.90 -5.08
N SER A 71 22.85 -4.92 -5.94
CA SER A 71 22.96 -4.72 -7.39
C SER A 71 21.74 -3.98 -7.97
N GLU A 72 20.54 -4.28 -7.47
CA GLU A 72 19.29 -3.58 -7.84
C GLU A 72 19.31 -2.14 -7.34
N CYS A 73 19.78 -1.91 -6.11
CA CYS A 73 19.99 -0.57 -5.55
C CYS A 73 20.96 0.25 -6.41
N LEU A 74 22.10 -0.32 -6.82
CA LEU A 74 23.06 0.36 -7.69
C LEU A 74 22.49 0.64 -9.09
N GLN A 75 21.72 -0.29 -9.65
CA GLN A 75 21.04 -0.09 -10.93
C GLN A 75 20.01 1.04 -10.88
N LEU A 76 19.28 1.18 -9.77
CA LEU A 76 18.35 2.30 -9.55
C LEU A 76 19.08 3.61 -9.28
N LEU A 77 20.18 3.58 -8.52
CA LEU A 77 20.93 4.78 -8.18
C LEU A 77 21.56 5.43 -9.42
N ASN A 78 22.20 4.62 -10.28
CA ASN A 78 22.99 5.07 -11.41
C ASN A 78 22.29 6.10 -12.33
N PRO A 79 21.06 5.86 -12.84
CA PRO A 79 20.36 6.82 -13.68
C PRO A 79 19.88 8.05 -12.88
N HIS A 80 19.62 7.94 -11.58
CA HIS A 80 19.14 9.07 -10.77
C HIS A 80 20.27 9.97 -10.24
N THR A 81 21.49 9.44 -10.10
CA THR A 81 22.64 10.21 -9.60
C THR A 81 23.62 10.65 -10.69
N PHE A 82 23.74 9.88 -11.78
CA PHE A 82 24.74 10.13 -12.83
C PHE A 82 24.14 10.51 -14.19
N ALA A 83 22.81 10.66 -14.30
CA ALA A 83 22.23 11.24 -15.51
C ALA A 83 22.76 12.66 -15.75
N GLY A 84 23.53 12.82 -16.83
CA GLY A 84 24.12 14.10 -17.23
C GLY A 84 25.57 14.32 -16.80
N VAL A 85 26.17 13.41 -16.02
CA VAL A 85 27.59 13.48 -15.67
C VAL A 85 28.40 12.91 -16.85
N LYS A 86 29.04 13.78 -17.64
CA LYS A 86 30.05 13.35 -18.61
C LYS A 86 31.26 12.84 -17.85
N ASN A 87 31.59 11.56 -18.05
CA ASN A 87 32.82 10.99 -17.50
C ASN A 87 34.02 11.78 -18.07
N PRO A 88 34.80 12.51 -17.24
CA PRO A 88 36.03 13.13 -17.71
C PRO A 88 36.99 11.99 -18.04
N ARG A 89 37.30 11.86 -19.33
CA ARG A 89 38.35 10.96 -19.81
C ARG A 89 39.72 11.49 -19.42
#